data_AF-A0A1G8EF36-F1
#
_entry.id   AF-A0A1G8EF36-F1
#
_cell.length_a   1.000
_cell.length_b   1.000
_cell.length_c   1.000
_cell.angle_alpha   90.00
_cell.angle_beta   90.00
_cell.angle_gamma   90.00
#
_symmetry.space_group_name_H-M   'P 1'
#
loop_
_entity.id
_entity.type
_entity.pdbx_description
1 polymer ?
#
loop_
_entity_poly.entity_id
_entity_poly.type
_entity_poly.pdbx_seq_one_letter_code
_entity_poly.pdbx_strand_id
1 'polypeptide(L)' 'MAISDEVDNDAFLRREAVAEALASVRADGLEPSPEGLRRFQAVAEGRMTAEEALIETLAPYRN' A
#
# COMPACT_ATOMS: atom_id res chain seq x y z
N MET A 1 -27.29 -2.55 8.90
CA MET A 1 -26.69 -3.47 7.92
C MET A 1 -26.21 -2.64 6.73
N ALA A 2 -25.24 -1.75 6.96
CA ALA A 2 -24.74 -0.79 5.96
C ALA A 2 -23.24 -0.49 6.18
N ILE A 3 -22.79 -0.52 7.45
CA ILE A 3 -21.40 -0.27 7.83
C ILE A 3 -20.45 -1.40 7.39
N SER A 4 -20.88 -2.67 7.40
CA SER A 4 -20.02 -3.80 6.97
C SER A 4 -19.69 -3.73 5.48
N ASP A 5 -20.69 -3.49 4.62
CA ASP A 5 -20.50 -3.51 3.16
C ASP A 5 -19.56 -2.39 2.69
N GLU A 6 -19.61 -1.23 3.35
CA GLU A 6 -18.74 -0.08 3.05
C GLU A 6 -17.28 -0.31 3.48
N VAL A 7 -17.07 -0.93 4.66
CA VAL A 7 -15.74 -1.30 5.16
C VAL A 7 -15.11 -2.40 4.29
N ASP A 8 -15.90 -3.37 3.86
CA ASP A 8 -15.44 -4.45 2.99
C ASP A 8 -15.07 -3.91 1.59
N ASN A 9 -15.82 -2.93 1.09
CA ASN A 9 -15.52 -2.23 -0.16
C ASN A 9 -14.21 -1.42 -0.05
N ASP A 10 -14.02 -0.64 1.02
CA ASP A 10 -12.79 0.13 1.22
C ASP A 10 -11.54 -0.78 1.31
N ALA A 11 -11.65 -1.89 2.06
CA ALA A 11 -10.57 -2.86 2.15
C ALA A 11 -10.28 -3.55 0.81
N PHE A 12 -11.30 -3.81 -0.01
CA PHE A 12 -11.13 -4.33 -1.37
C PHE A 12 -10.39 -3.31 -2.26
N LEU A 13 -10.82 -2.06 -2.26
CA LEU A 13 -10.21 -0.99 -3.05
C LEU A 13 -8.73 -0.77 -2.69
N ARG A 14 -8.38 -0.82 -1.40
CA ARG A 14 -6.97 -0.70 -0.97
C ARG A 14 -6.11 -1.87 -1.44
N ARG A 15 -6.63 -3.10 -1.38
CA ARG A 15 -5.91 -4.29 -1.88
C ARG A 15 -5.68 -4.22 -3.39
N GLU A 16 -6.71 -3.84 -4.15
CA GLU A 16 -6.60 -3.68 -5.61
C GLU A 16 -5.59 -2.59 -5.98
N ALA A 17 -5.66 -1.42 -5.34
CA ALA A 17 -4.71 -0.32 -5.60
C ALA A 17 -3.25 -0.72 -5.32
N VAL A 18 -3.01 -1.47 -4.22
CA VAL A 18 -1.67 -1.98 -3.90
C VAL A 18 -1.21 -3.02 -4.93
N ALA A 19 -2.10 -3.93 -5.34
CA ALA A 19 -1.77 -4.95 -6.35
C ALA A 19 -1.42 -4.30 -7.70
N GLU A 20 -2.19 -3.32 -8.14
CA GLU A 20 -1.93 -2.55 -9.37
C GLU A 20 -0.59 -1.82 -9.32
N ALA A 21 -0.32 -1.10 -8.21
CA ALA A 21 0.95 -0.38 -8.04
C ALA A 21 2.16 -1.32 -8.09
N LEU A 22 2.09 -2.47 -7.42
CA LEU A 22 3.16 -3.48 -7.44
C LEU A 22 3.33 -4.13 -8.82
N ALA A 23 2.23 -4.37 -9.53
CA ALA A 23 2.26 -4.92 -10.88
C ALA A 23 2.94 -3.95 -11.86
N SER A 24 2.63 -2.65 -11.75
CA SER A 24 3.26 -1.59 -12.54
C SER A 24 4.77 -1.55 -12.34
N VAL A 25 5.24 -1.53 -11.09
CA VAL A 25 6.69 -1.52 -10.78
C VAL A 25 7.40 -2.75 -11.35
N ARG A 26 6.78 -3.94 -11.24
CA ARG A 26 7.35 -5.18 -11.77
C ARG A 26 7.35 -5.24 -13.29
N ALA A 27 6.36 -4.64 -13.95
CA ALA A 27 6.32 -4.52 -15.41
C ALA A 27 7.53 -3.74 -15.94
N ASP A 28 8.03 -2.79 -15.17
CA ASP A 28 9.25 -2.02 -15.47
C ASP A 28 10.55 -2.79 -15.14
N GLY A 29 10.46 -4.06 -14.72
CA GLY A 29 11.60 -4.90 -14.34
C GLY A 29 12.23 -4.53 -12.99
N LEU A 30 11.53 -3.72 -12.18
CA LEU A 30 11.95 -3.35 -10.83
C LEU A 30 11.32 -4.29 -9.80
N GLU A 31 12.03 -4.53 -8.70
CA GLU A 31 11.46 -5.22 -7.54
C GLU A 31 11.47 -4.29 -6.32
N PRO A 32 10.30 -4.06 -5.67
CA PRO A 32 10.24 -3.33 -4.42
C PRO A 32 11.10 -3.97 -3.32
N SER A 33 11.66 -3.15 -2.45
CA SER A 33 12.43 -3.65 -1.31
C SER A 33 11.53 -4.44 -0.33
N PRO A 34 12.09 -5.35 0.48
CA PRO A 34 11.32 -6.07 1.50
C PRO A 34 10.58 -5.14 2.47
N GLU A 35 11.16 -3.99 2.78
CA GLU A 35 10.54 -2.98 3.62
C GLU A 35 9.38 -2.27 2.89
N GLY A 36 9.55 -1.95 1.60
CA GLY A 36 8.48 -1.41 0.77
C GLY A 36 7.29 -2.37 0.69
N LEU A 37 7.53 -3.67 0.50
CA LEU A 37 6.49 -4.71 0.50
C LEU A 37 5.72 -4.76 1.82
N ARG A 38 6.41 -4.65 2.97
CA ARG A 38 5.76 -4.61 4.29
C ARG A 38 4.84 -3.40 4.45
N ARG A 39 5.24 -2.22 3.95
CA ARG A 39 4.40 -1.02 4.01
C ARG A 39 3.19 -1.12 3.09
N PHE A 40 3.37 -1.58 1.85
CA PHE A 40 2.25 -1.84 0.94
C PHE A 40 1.24 -2.84 1.52
N GLN A 41 1.72 -3.90 2.17
CA GLN A 41 0.86 -4.84 2.90
C GLN A 41 0.09 -4.14 4.03
N ALA A 42 0.74 -3.29 4.82
CA ALA A 42 0.09 -2.54 5.90
C ALA A 42 -1.00 -1.59 5.38
N VAL A 43 -0.80 -0.97 4.21
CA VAL A 43 -1.81 -0.15 3.52
C VAL A 43 -3.00 -0.98 3.06
N ALA A 44 -2.73 -2.11 2.41
CA ALA A 44 -3.77 -3.05 1.97
C ALA A 44 -4.63 -3.57 3.14
N GLU A 45 -4.01 -3.77 4.31
CA GLU A 45 -4.68 -4.22 5.54
C GLU A 45 -5.31 -3.07 6.35
N GLY A 46 -5.01 -1.81 6.03
CA GLY A 46 -5.57 -0.64 6.70
C GLY A 46 -4.92 -0.34 8.04
N ARG A 47 -3.74 -0.91 8.28
CA ARG A 47 -2.90 -0.63 9.45
C ARG A 47 -2.04 0.62 9.29
N MET A 48 -1.98 1.16 8.08
CA MET A 48 -1.18 2.32 7.68
C MET A 48 -1.86 3.05 6.52
N THR A 49 -1.78 4.37 6.46
CA THR A 49 -2.22 5.16 5.30
C THR A 49 -1.13 5.25 4.22
N ALA A 50 -1.51 5.60 2.99
CA ALA A 50 -0.53 5.78 1.91
C ALA A 50 0.45 6.93 2.22
N GLU A 51 -0.03 7.99 2.87
CA GLU A 51 0.79 9.13 3.31
C GLU A 51 1.81 8.73 4.37
N GLU A 52 1.42 7.92 5.35
CA GLU A 52 2.34 7.37 6.36
C GLU A 52 3.42 6.51 5.72
N ALA A 53 3.03 5.62 4.80
CA ALA A 53 3.97 4.78 4.05
C ALA A 53 4.97 5.62 3.24
N LEU A 54 4.52 6.73 2.65
CA LEU A 54 5.38 7.67 1.93
C LEU A 54 6.36 8.38 2.87
N ILE A 55 5.88 8.88 4.01
CA ILE A 55 6.73 9.56 5.01
C ILE A 55 7.85 8.63 5.48
N GLU A 56 7.52 7.39 5.85
CA GLU A 56 8.53 6.41 6.28
C GLU A 56 9.49 6.01 5.16
N THR A 57 9.00 5.92 3.92
CA THR A 57 9.84 5.62 2.76
C THR A 57 10.85 6.73 2.48
N LEU A 58 10.46 7.99 2.70
CA LEU A 58 11.31 9.15 2.49
C LEU A 58 12.22 9.48 3.69
N ALA A 59 11.88 8.99 4.89
CA ALA A 59 12.61 9.31 6.11
C ALA A 59 14.14 9.09 6.01
N PRO A 60 14.66 8.02 5.39
CA PRO A 60 16.11 7.82 5.24
C PRO A 60 16.82 8.82 4.32
N TYR A 61 16.08 9.54 3.47
CA TYR A 61 16.61 10.46 2.47
C TYR A 61 16.47 11.93 2.86
N ARG A 62 15.74 12.23 3.95
CA ARG A 62 15.55 13.57 4.50
C ARG A 62 16.70 13.89 5.44
N ASN A 63 17.82 14.34 4.87
CA ASN A 63 18.86 15.08 5.61
C ASN A 63 18.43 16.53 5.81
#